data_AF-R4WY20-F1
#
_entry.id   AF-R4WY20-F1
#
_cell.length_a   1.000
_cell.length_b   1.000
_cell.length_c   1.000
_cell.angle_alpha   90.00
_cell.angle_beta   90.00
_cell.angle_gamma   90.00
#
_symmetry.space_group_name_H-M   'P 1'
#
loop_
_entity.id
_entity.type
_entity.pdbx_description
1 polymer ?
#
loop_
_entity_poly.entity_id
_entity_poly.type
_entity_poly.pdbx_seq_one_letter_code
_entity_poly.pdbx_strand_id
1 'polypeptide(L)'
;MRDGPQARARRADNRLMNSHTLDSIAALTETVAAIRHAKGLKNPHDFPEGTLERQIASDAFADDFLRALDAEPSIGAWWPI
;
A
#
# COMPACT_ATOMS: atom_id res chain seq x y z
N MET A 1 11.20 -15.44 -34.19
CA MET A 1 11.10 -14.23 -33.35
C MET A 1 11.74 -14.53 -32.00
N ARG A 2 13.01 -14.16 -31.79
CA ARG A 2 13.69 -14.30 -30.49
C ARG A 2 13.67 -12.93 -29.82
N ASP A 3 13.03 -12.83 -28.66
CA ASP A 3 13.15 -11.66 -27.79
C ASP A 3 14.64 -11.45 -27.45
N GLY A 4 15.20 -10.31 -27.88
CA GLY A 4 16.60 -9.96 -27.63
C GLY A 4 16.92 -9.75 -26.14
N PRO A 5 18.19 -9.83 -25.73
CA PRO A 5 18.62 -9.67 -24.33
C PRO A 5 18.13 -8.37 -23.67
N GLN A 6 17.94 -7.30 -24.45
CA GLN A 6 17.40 -6.02 -24.00
C GLN A 6 15.92 -6.09 -23.57
N ALA A 7 15.11 -6.94 -24.22
CA ALA A 7 13.71 -7.17 -23.84
C ALA A 7 13.61 -8.00 -22.55
N ARG A 8 14.57 -8.90 -22.31
CA ARG A 8 14.66 -9.67 -21.06
C ARG A 8 15.07 -8.79 -19.88
N ALA A 9 16.05 -7.89 -20.06
CA ALA A 9 16.49 -6.96 -19.03
C ALA A 9 15.34 -6.04 -18.56
N ARG A 10 14.63 -5.39 -19.50
CA ARG A 10 13.45 -4.56 -19.19
C ARG A 10 12.35 -5.30 -18.43
N ARG A 11 12.10 -6.57 -18.76
CA ARG A 11 11.09 -7.39 -18.06
C ARG A 11 11.53 -7.76 -16.64
N ALA A 12 12.83 -7.99 -16.43
CA ALA A 12 13.39 -8.26 -15.10
C ALA A 12 13.33 -7.00 -14.23
N ASP A 13 13.72 -5.84 -14.76
CA ASP A 13 13.65 -4.56 -14.08
C ASP A 13 12.21 -4.22 -13.67
N ASN A 14 11.23 -4.42 -14.56
CA ASN A 14 9.81 -4.21 -14.23
C ASN A 14 9.29 -5.14 -13.12
N ARG A 15 9.78 -6.38 -13.01
CA ARG A 15 9.39 -7.29 -11.92
C ARG A 15 9.97 -6.85 -10.59
N LEU A 16 11.25 -6.46 -10.58
CA LEU A 16 11.94 -5.98 -9.38
C LEU A 16 11.32 -4.66 -8.88
N MET A 17 10.97 -3.76 -9.80
CA MET A 17 10.26 -2.52 -9.49
C MET A 17 8.87 -2.81 -8.89
N ASN A 18 8.15 -3.80 -9.42
CA ASN A 18 6.85 -4.21 -8.88
C ASN A 18 6.95 -4.81 -7.47
N SER A 19 7.90 -5.71 -7.20
CA SER A 19 8.09 -6.26 -5.85
C SER A 19 8.44 -5.19 -4.83
N HIS A 20 9.36 -4.28 -5.16
CA HIS A 20 9.76 -3.21 -4.25
C HIS A 20 8.59 -2.25 -3.93
N THR A 21 7.76 -1.93 -4.93
CA THR A 21 6.55 -1.12 -4.71
C THR A 21 5.55 -1.84 -3.82
N LEU A 22 5.31 -3.13 -4.02
CA LEU A 22 4.41 -3.92 -3.18
C LEU A 22 4.91 -4.01 -1.74
N ASP A 23 6.21 -4.24 -1.54
CA ASP A 23 6.83 -4.26 -0.22
C ASP A 23 6.71 -2.89 0.49
N SER A 24 6.87 -1.80 -0.27
CA SER A 24 6.71 -0.43 0.25
C SER A 24 5.25 -0.15 0.67
N ILE A 25 4.27 -0.61 -0.13
CA ILE A 25 2.84 -0.49 0.20
C ILE A 25 2.48 -1.33 1.44
N ALA A 26 3.02 -2.54 1.55
CA ALA A 26 2.81 -3.40 2.70
C ALA A 26 3.39 -2.76 3.98
N ALA A 27 4.63 -2.27 3.92
CA ALA A 27 5.28 -1.57 5.03
C ALA A 27 4.50 -0.32 5.47
N LEU A 28 3.97 0.46 4.52
CA LEU A 28 3.13 1.61 4.83
C LEU A 28 1.81 1.18 5.50
N THR A 29 1.18 0.12 5.01
CA THR A 29 -0.05 -0.44 5.58
C THR A 29 0.17 -0.87 7.04
N GLU A 30 1.26 -1.59 7.32
CA GLU A 30 1.64 -1.99 8.67
C GLU A 30 1.91 -0.79 9.59
N THR A 31 2.61 0.22 9.07
CA THR A 31 2.92 1.45 9.80
C THR A 31 1.65 2.19 10.20
N VAL A 32 0.70 2.36 9.27
CA VAL A 32 -0.59 3.00 9.55
C VAL A 32 -1.38 2.21 10.60
N ALA A 33 -1.42 0.88 10.49
CA ALA A 33 -2.10 0.03 11.47
C ALA A 33 -1.49 0.17 12.88
N ALA A 34 -0.16 0.22 12.97
CA ALA A 34 0.56 0.41 14.23
C ALA A 34 0.28 1.78 14.86
N ILE A 35 0.29 2.85 14.06
CA ILE A 35 -0.02 4.22 14.52
C ILE A 35 -1.46 4.29 15.03
N ARG A 36 -2.42 3.73 14.29
CA ARG A 36 -3.83 3.68 14.71
C ARG A 36 -3.99 2.95 16.04
N HIS A 37 -3.36 1.79 16.18
CA HIS A 37 -3.35 1.03 17.42
C HIS A 37 -2.76 1.85 18.59
N ALA A 38 -1.62 2.53 18.39
CA ALA A 38 -1.01 3.39 19.39
C ALA A 38 -1.89 4.57 19.81
N LYS A 39 -2.77 5.04 18.91
CA LYS A 39 -3.78 6.08 19.18
C LYS A 39 -5.07 5.53 19.79
N GLY A 40 -5.17 4.23 20.05
CA GLY A 40 -6.39 3.58 20.54
C GLY A 40 -7.50 3.48 19.49
N LEU A 41 -7.18 3.71 18.20
CA LEU A 41 -8.11 3.56 17.10
C LEU A 41 -8.15 2.09 16.64
N LYS A 42 -9.32 1.65 16.17
CA LYS A 42 -9.51 0.29 15.68
C LYS A 42 -9.08 0.15 14.21
N ASN A 43 -8.51 -1.00 13.89
CA ASN A 43 -8.17 -1.39 12.54
C ASN A 43 -9.29 -2.28 11.95
N PRO A 44 -9.41 -2.37 10.61
CA PRO A 44 -10.44 -3.19 9.98
C PRO A 44 -10.38 -4.67 10.37
N HIS A 45 -9.19 -5.19 10.64
CA HIS A 45 -8.98 -6.59 11.04
C HIS A 45 -9.37 -6.89 12.49
N ASP A 46 -9.68 -5.87 13.30
CA ASP A 46 -10.19 -6.05 14.66
C ASP A 46 -11.67 -6.46 14.69
N PHE A 47 -12.35 -6.41 13.54
CA PHE A 47 -13.79 -6.66 13.42
C PHE A 47 -14.09 -7.85 12.50
N PRO A 48 -15.18 -8.61 12.75
CA PRO A 48 -15.61 -9.67 11.85
C PRO A 48 -15.96 -9.15 10.46
N GLU A 49 -15.73 -9.99 9.45
CA GLU A 49 -16.08 -9.67 8.07
C GLU A 49 -17.59 -9.42 7.90
N GLY A 50 -17.94 -8.46 7.04
CA GLY A 50 -19.34 -8.12 6.74
C GLY A 50 -20.04 -7.24 7.77
N THR A 51 -19.39 -6.90 8.89
CA THR A 51 -19.95 -5.99 9.90
C THR A 51 -19.87 -4.53 9.47
N LEU A 52 -20.80 -3.70 9.98
CA LEU A 52 -20.79 -2.26 9.75
C LEU A 52 -19.57 -1.61 10.41
N GLU A 53 -19.19 -2.09 11.59
CA GLU A 53 -18.02 -1.62 12.34
C GLU A 53 -16.74 -1.81 11.53
N ARG A 54 -16.60 -2.94 10.80
CA ARG A 54 -15.49 -3.16 9.88
C ARG A 54 -15.49 -2.17 8.72
N GLN A 55 -16.65 -1.81 8.18
CA GLN A 55 -16.75 -0.83 7.08
C GLN A 55 -16.30 0.55 7.57
N ILE A 56 -16.83 1.00 8.71
CA ILE A 56 -16.43 2.28 9.33
C ILE A 56 -14.93 2.30 9.63
N ALA A 57 -14.38 1.21 10.17
CA ALA A 57 -12.96 1.10 10.43
C ALA A 57 -12.12 1.09 9.14
N SER A 58 -12.63 0.49 8.06
CA SER A 58 -12.00 0.47 6.73
C SER A 58 -11.93 1.85 6.12
N ASP A 59 -13.03 2.61 6.15
CA ASP A 59 -13.08 3.96 5.60
C ASP A 59 -12.11 4.87 6.35
N ALA A 60 -12.15 4.86 7.68
CA ALA A 60 -11.22 5.64 8.50
C ALA A 60 -9.75 5.21 8.32
N PHE A 61 -9.50 3.92 8.07
CA PHE A 61 -8.14 3.43 7.78
C PHE A 61 -7.66 3.90 6.41
N ALA A 62 -8.52 3.85 5.40
CA ALA A 62 -8.21 4.31 4.04
C ALA A 62 -7.83 5.80 4.04
N ASP A 63 -8.56 6.64 4.77
CA ASP A 63 -8.24 8.06 4.92
C ASP A 63 -6.85 8.28 5.56
N ASP A 64 -6.54 7.54 6.63
CA ASP A 64 -5.22 7.63 7.28
C ASP A 64 -4.10 7.14 6.35
N PHE A 65 -4.35 6.10 5.57
CA PHE A 65 -3.39 5.55 4.61
C PHE A 65 -3.14 6.50 3.45
N LEU A 66 -4.18 7.08 2.85
CA LEU A 66 -4.05 8.07 1.78
C LEU A 66 -3.33 9.33 2.24
N ARG A 67 -3.60 9.79 3.46
CA ARG A 67 -2.86 10.90 4.06
C ARG A 67 -1.39 10.57 4.30
N ALA A 68 -1.07 9.33 4.70
CA ALA A 68 0.30 8.89 4.87
C ALA A 68 1.03 8.76 3.53
N LEU A 69 0.33 8.34 2.47
CA LEU A 69 0.84 8.34 1.10
C LEU A 69 1.13 9.77 0.59
N ASP A 70 0.21 10.71 0.81
CA ASP A 70 0.36 12.10 0.36
C ASP A 70 1.50 12.84 1.10
N ALA A 71 1.76 12.45 2.35
CA ALA A 71 2.88 12.97 3.13
C ALA A 71 4.27 12.46 2.65
N GLU A 72 4.32 11.49 1.74
CA GLU A 72 5.55 10.95 1.13
C GLU A 72 5.70 11.40 -0.34
N PRO A 73 6.47 12.48 -0.61
CA PRO A 73 6.62 13.06 -1.96
C PRO A 73 7.20 12.09 -3.00
N SER A 74 7.92 11.06 -2.55
CA SER A 74 8.54 10.05 -3.40
C SER A 74 7.55 9.01 -3.93
N ILE A 75 6.47 8.73 -3.19
CA ILE A 75 5.46 7.72 -3.56
C ILE A 75 4.41 8.32 -4.50
N GLY A 76 4.03 9.58 -4.30
CA GLY A 76 3.14 10.32 -5.22
C GLY A 76 3.68 10.45 -6.64
N ALA A 77 5.00 10.37 -6.84
CA ALA A 77 5.63 10.40 -8.16
C ALA A 77 5.48 9.08 -8.95
N TRP A 78 5.11 7.97 -8.31
CA TRP A 78 5.00 6.65 -8.95
C TRP A 78 3.57 6.27 -9.33
N TRP A 79 2.59 7.08 -8.94
CA TRP A 79 1.17 6.86 -9.23
C TRP A 79 0.56 8.09 -9.93
N PRO A 80 0.57 8.15 -11.28
CA PRO A 80 -0.19 9.17 -11.98
C PRO A 80 -1.68 8.82 -11.86
N ILE A 81 -2.45 9.68 -11.19
CA ILE A 81 -3.92 9.68 -11.27
C ILE A 81 -4.31 10.27 -12.64
#